data_AF-A0A7D9DCG7-F1
#
_entry.id   AF-A0A7D9DCG7-F1
#
_cell.length_a   1.000
_cell.length_b   1.000
_cell.length_c   1.000
_cell.angle_alpha   90.00
_cell.angle_beta   90.00
_cell.angle_gamma   90.00
#
_symmetry.space_group_name_H-M   'P 1'
#
loop_
_entity.id
_entity.type
_entity.pdbx_description
1 polymer ?
#
loop_
_entity_poly.entity_id
_entity_poly.type
_entity_poly.pdbx_seq_one_letter_code
_entity_poly.pdbx_strand_id
1 'polypeptide(L)'
;MDQTDLRSRSAEIRSRMYTHIRDTETIKRKVGQKRGRRELRESTIPSLKRSLTGTKRRADGMTREAERTVDRIGRLETQMTDMQNEFRETKAALHTGQTAYNFEMDLAAYIYPPGTVIRHGRIFTRLMDWLRDNRNTPEGREGIRRWEELKIRFGWSDNTHKSVFFKMLRCRQAYAHPIVNYALQTSGNFTRTEARHVEDIRQMTIWLNEQHNP
;
A
#
# COMPACT_ATOMS: atom_id res chain seq x y z
N MET A 1 -15.63 -79.21 81.88
CA MET A 1 -15.74 -78.30 80.73
C MET A 1 -16.79 -78.89 79.81
N ASP A 2 -17.89 -78.17 79.58
CA ASP A 2 -19.11 -78.70 78.98
C ASP A 2 -18.97 -78.86 77.44
N GLN A 3 -19.46 -79.97 76.90
CA GLN A 3 -19.26 -80.37 75.50
C GLN A 3 -19.96 -79.41 74.52
N THR A 4 -20.97 -78.69 75.01
CA THR A 4 -21.72 -77.62 74.33
C THR A 4 -20.90 -76.33 74.20
N ASP A 5 -20.12 -75.95 75.21
CA ASP A 5 -19.30 -74.73 75.23
C ASP A 5 -18.10 -74.83 74.26
N LEU A 6 -17.50 -76.02 74.15
CA LEU A 6 -16.47 -76.32 73.15
C LEU A 6 -17.00 -76.25 71.70
N ARG A 7 -18.25 -76.71 71.46
CA ARG A 7 -18.88 -76.63 70.13
C ARG A 7 -19.23 -75.19 69.76
N SER A 8 -19.70 -74.40 70.72
CA SER A 8 -20.03 -72.97 70.52
C SER A 8 -18.77 -72.15 70.19
N ARG A 9 -17.69 -72.34 70.97
CA ARG A 9 -16.38 -71.72 70.68
C ARG A 9 -15.80 -72.14 69.34
N SER A 10 -15.92 -73.43 68.98
CA SER A 10 -15.48 -73.93 67.67
C SER A 10 -16.30 -73.34 66.51
N ALA A 11 -17.62 -73.16 66.68
CA ALA A 11 -18.46 -72.48 65.70
C ALA A 11 -18.12 -70.99 65.56
N GLU A 12 -17.84 -70.30 66.66
CA GLU A 12 -17.43 -68.90 66.66
C GLU A 12 -16.06 -68.69 66.00
N ILE A 13 -15.08 -69.55 66.32
CA ILE A 13 -13.76 -69.55 65.69
C ILE A 13 -13.89 -69.77 64.18
N ARG A 14 -14.71 -70.74 63.74
CA ARG A 14 -14.97 -70.98 62.31
C ARG A 14 -15.63 -69.77 61.64
N SER A 15 -16.62 -69.16 62.28
CA SER A 15 -17.30 -67.95 61.77
C SER A 15 -16.32 -66.79 61.59
N ARG A 16 -15.49 -66.51 62.60
CA ARG A 16 -14.44 -65.48 62.53
C ARG A 16 -13.37 -65.79 61.47
N MET A 17 -13.04 -67.07 61.30
CA MET A 17 -12.11 -67.50 60.26
C MET A 17 -12.70 -67.27 58.86
N TYR A 18 -13.98 -67.58 58.65
CA TYR A 18 -14.67 -67.30 57.39
C TYR A 18 -14.78 -65.79 57.09
N THR A 19 -15.02 -64.94 58.09
CA THR A 19 -15.01 -63.47 57.89
C THR A 19 -13.61 -62.97 57.55
N HIS A 20 -12.57 -63.43 58.24
CA HIS A 20 -11.18 -63.07 57.92
C HIS A 20 -10.76 -63.50 56.51
N ILE A 21 -11.16 -64.69 56.06
CA ILE A 21 -10.91 -65.17 54.71
C ILE A 21 -11.60 -64.25 53.69
N ARG A 22 -12.88 -63.91 53.90
CA ARG A 22 -13.62 -63.00 53.02
C ARG A 22 -13.01 -61.59 52.97
N ASP A 23 -12.57 -61.08 54.10
CA ASP A 23 -11.95 -59.75 54.19
C ASP A 23 -10.58 -59.73 53.50
N THR A 24 -9.77 -60.78 53.68
CA THR A 24 -8.47 -60.89 53.00
C THR A 24 -8.62 -61.03 51.48
N GLU A 25 -9.62 -61.75 50.98
CA GLU A 25 -9.94 -61.79 49.54
C GLU A 25 -10.39 -60.43 49.01
N THR A 26 -11.23 -59.72 49.77
CA THR A 26 -11.69 -58.37 49.42
C THR A 26 -10.53 -57.37 49.37
N ILE A 27 -9.61 -57.45 50.33
CA ILE A 27 -8.38 -56.64 50.37
C ILE A 27 -7.49 -56.97 49.17
N LYS A 28 -7.26 -58.25 48.87
CA LYS A 28 -6.47 -58.68 47.70
C LYS A 28 -7.05 -58.13 46.40
N ARG A 29 -8.37 -58.18 46.22
CA ARG A 29 -9.05 -57.59 45.04
C ARG A 29 -8.84 -56.08 44.96
N LYS A 30 -8.99 -55.35 46.07
CA LYS A 30 -8.77 -53.89 46.13
C LYS A 30 -7.30 -53.52 45.86
N VAL A 31 -6.35 -54.28 46.39
CA VAL A 31 -4.90 -54.08 46.16
C VAL A 31 -4.56 -54.33 44.68
N GLY A 32 -5.07 -55.41 44.09
CA GLY A 32 -4.91 -55.70 42.66
C GLY A 32 -5.45 -54.61 41.76
N GLN A 33 -6.67 -54.10 42.04
CA GLN A 33 -7.25 -52.98 41.30
C GLN A 33 -6.44 -51.68 41.46
N LYS A 34 -5.96 -51.37 42.67
CA LYS A 34 -5.10 -50.20 42.91
C LYS A 34 -3.79 -50.31 42.14
N ARG A 35 -3.17 -51.50 42.11
CA ARG A 35 -1.93 -51.77 41.38
C ARG A 35 -2.13 -51.61 39.87
N GLY A 36 -3.17 -52.21 39.29
CA GLY A 36 -3.48 -52.04 37.86
C GLY A 36 -3.76 -50.58 37.48
N ARG A 37 -4.47 -49.81 38.34
CA ARG A 37 -4.66 -48.36 38.13
C ARG A 37 -3.34 -47.59 38.20
N ARG A 38 -2.41 -47.99 39.07
CA ARG A 38 -1.09 -47.36 39.18
C ARG A 38 -0.24 -47.64 37.95
N GLU A 39 -0.19 -48.89 37.49
CA GLU A 39 0.56 -49.29 36.29
C GLU A 39 0.03 -48.59 35.04
N LEU A 40 -1.30 -48.48 34.89
CA LEU A 40 -1.93 -47.71 33.80
C LEU A 40 -1.56 -46.21 33.86
N ARG A 41 -1.49 -45.62 35.06
CA ARG A 41 -1.03 -44.24 35.23
C ARG A 41 0.45 -44.09 34.89
N GLU A 42 1.28 -45.01 35.35
CA GLU A 42 2.72 -45.02 35.09
C GLU A 42 3.05 -45.17 33.60
N SER A 43 2.22 -45.88 32.83
CA SER A 43 2.37 -46.00 31.37
C SER A 43 1.76 -44.82 30.59
N THR A 44 0.65 -44.25 31.05
CA THR A 44 -0.09 -43.19 30.32
C THR A 44 0.47 -41.79 30.58
N ILE A 45 0.94 -41.49 31.79
CA ILE A 45 1.47 -40.15 32.12
C ILE A 45 2.69 -39.79 31.24
N PRO A 46 3.68 -40.67 31.02
CA PRO A 46 4.82 -40.36 30.16
C PRO A 46 4.44 -40.11 28.69
N SER A 47 3.47 -40.87 28.15
CA SER A 47 3.00 -40.67 26.77
C SER A 47 2.28 -39.33 26.60
N LEU A 48 1.42 -38.97 27.56
CA LEU A 48 0.77 -37.65 27.60
C LEU A 48 1.78 -36.50 27.74
N LYS A 49 2.81 -36.64 28.59
CA LYS A 49 3.88 -35.64 28.73
C LYS A 49 4.65 -35.43 27.42
N ARG A 50 4.99 -36.52 26.71
CA ARG A 50 5.63 -36.44 25.39
C ARG A 50 4.72 -35.74 24.37
N SER A 51 3.44 -36.12 24.33
CA SER A 51 2.45 -35.50 23.44
C SER A 51 2.33 -33.99 23.72
N LEU A 52 2.18 -33.60 24.99
CA LEU A 52 2.11 -32.19 25.41
C LEU A 52 3.36 -31.39 25.05
N THR A 53 4.54 -32.01 25.19
CA THR A 53 5.80 -31.38 24.79
C THR A 53 5.86 -31.18 23.27
N GLY A 54 5.36 -32.16 22.50
CA GLY A 54 5.27 -32.08 21.05
C GLY A 54 4.29 -30.99 20.59
N THR A 55 3.11 -30.90 21.20
CA THR A 55 2.13 -29.85 20.88
C THR A 55 2.64 -28.48 21.27
N LYS A 56 3.31 -28.33 22.42
CA LYS A 56 3.96 -27.07 22.81
C LYS A 56 5.00 -26.61 21.79
N ARG A 57 5.90 -27.51 21.35
CA ARG A 57 6.90 -27.17 20.32
C ARG A 57 6.27 -26.73 19.00
N ARG A 58 5.18 -27.37 18.58
CA ARG A 58 4.44 -26.96 17.37
C ARG A 58 3.80 -25.58 17.56
N ALA A 59 3.17 -25.34 18.71
CA ALA A 59 2.58 -24.04 19.03
C ALA A 59 3.63 -22.93 19.01
N ASP A 60 4.77 -23.13 19.68
CA ASP A 60 5.89 -22.16 19.68
C ASP A 60 6.42 -21.91 18.26
N GLY A 61 6.48 -22.96 17.42
CA GLY A 61 6.86 -22.86 16.00
C GLY A 61 5.88 -22.01 15.19
N MET A 62 4.57 -22.27 15.35
CA MET A 62 3.51 -21.49 14.71
C MET A 62 3.50 -20.04 15.16
N THR A 63 3.73 -19.76 16.45
CA THR A 63 3.82 -18.38 16.97
C THR A 63 4.95 -17.62 16.30
N ARG A 64 6.15 -18.20 16.18
CA ARG A 64 7.28 -17.57 15.49
C ARG A 64 7.02 -17.34 14.00
N GLU A 65 6.33 -18.27 13.35
CA GLU A 65 5.95 -18.13 11.94
C GLU A 65 4.90 -17.02 11.75
N ALA A 66 3.93 -16.93 12.66
CA ALA A 66 2.94 -15.85 12.69
C ALA A 66 3.62 -14.49 12.89
N GLU A 67 4.55 -14.36 13.84
CA GLU A 67 5.34 -13.14 14.06
C GLU A 67 6.10 -12.72 12.80
N ARG A 68 6.82 -13.65 12.15
CA ARG A 68 7.54 -13.37 10.89
C ARG A 68 6.61 -12.94 9.76
N THR A 69 5.41 -13.53 9.71
CA THR A 69 4.40 -13.20 8.70
C THR A 69 3.86 -11.80 8.92
N VAL A 70 3.56 -11.43 10.18
CA VAL A 70 3.16 -10.07 10.56
C VAL A 70 4.24 -9.07 10.20
N ASP A 71 5.51 -9.34 10.51
CA ASP A 71 6.63 -8.46 10.14
C ASP A 71 6.75 -8.28 8.62
N ARG A 72 6.52 -9.35 7.85
CA ARG A 72 6.55 -9.29 6.38
C ARG A 72 5.38 -8.46 5.85
N ILE A 73 4.19 -8.62 6.42
CA ILE A 73 3.01 -7.83 6.06
C ILE A 73 3.29 -6.34 6.32
N GLY A 74 3.80 -5.97 7.50
CA GLY A 74 4.10 -4.58 7.81
C GLY A 74 5.13 -3.94 6.86
N ARG A 75 6.15 -4.70 6.45
CA ARG A 75 7.11 -4.22 5.42
C ARG A 75 6.45 -4.02 4.05
N LEU A 76 5.58 -4.95 3.64
CA LEU A 76 4.86 -4.84 2.36
C LEU A 76 3.88 -3.66 2.37
N GLU A 77 3.17 -3.42 3.47
CA GLU A 77 2.26 -2.28 3.63
C GLU A 77 3.00 -0.95 3.54
N THR A 78 4.18 -0.86 4.14
CA THR A 78 5.07 0.31 4.03
C THR A 78 5.48 0.54 2.57
N GLN A 79 6.01 -0.50 1.90
CA GLN A 79 6.39 -0.42 0.49
C GLN A 79 5.23 -0.04 -0.42
N MET A 80 4.03 -0.55 -0.14
CA MET A 80 2.83 -0.23 -0.91
C MET A 80 2.45 1.25 -0.74
N THR A 81 2.56 1.79 0.47
CA THR A 81 2.27 3.20 0.76
C THR A 81 3.28 4.11 0.06
N ASP A 82 4.56 3.77 0.11
CA ASP A 82 5.62 4.52 -0.58
C ASP A 82 5.39 4.52 -2.11
N MET A 83 5.09 3.37 -2.70
CA MET A 83 4.74 3.28 -4.13
C MET A 83 3.49 4.07 -4.49
N GLN A 84 2.46 4.07 -3.63
CA GLN A 84 1.24 4.87 -3.86
C GLN A 84 1.52 6.37 -3.85
N ASN A 85 2.40 6.83 -2.96
CA ASN A 85 2.82 8.23 -2.90
C ASN A 85 3.62 8.62 -4.14
N GLU A 86 4.62 7.82 -4.52
CA GLU A 86 5.41 8.04 -5.74
C GLU A 86 4.54 8.06 -7.01
N PHE A 87 3.58 7.13 -7.09
CA PHE A 87 2.62 7.09 -8.19
C PHE A 87 1.74 8.34 -8.24
N ARG A 88 1.24 8.81 -7.08
CA ARG A 88 0.43 10.03 -6.99
C ARG A 88 1.23 11.25 -7.44
N GLU A 89 2.48 11.38 -7.00
CA GLU A 89 3.38 12.48 -7.38
C GLU A 89 3.68 12.48 -8.89
N THR A 90 4.02 11.30 -9.42
CA THR A 90 4.27 11.11 -10.86
C THR A 90 3.04 11.48 -11.70
N LYS A 91 1.86 11.02 -11.28
CA LYS A 91 0.60 11.34 -11.97
C LYS A 91 0.30 12.84 -11.95
N ALA A 92 0.52 13.51 -10.82
CA ALA A 92 0.33 14.95 -10.70
C ALA A 92 1.29 15.72 -11.62
N ALA A 93 2.58 15.37 -11.61
CA ALA A 93 3.58 16.03 -12.43
C ALA A 93 3.34 15.82 -13.94
N LEU A 94 2.91 14.61 -14.34
CA LEU A 94 2.52 14.32 -15.72
C LEU A 94 1.31 15.15 -16.14
N HIS A 95 0.28 15.24 -15.29
CA HIS A 95 -0.90 16.05 -15.57
C HIS A 95 -0.54 17.53 -15.75
N THR A 96 0.26 18.10 -14.85
CA THR A 96 0.76 19.47 -14.96
C THR A 96 1.55 19.69 -16.25
N GLY A 97 2.41 18.75 -16.62
CA GLY A 97 3.15 18.82 -17.87
C GLY A 97 2.26 18.71 -19.12
N GLN A 98 1.20 17.90 -19.06
CA GLN A 98 0.20 17.80 -20.12
C GLN A 98 -0.61 19.10 -20.27
N THR A 99 -0.95 19.78 -19.17
CA THR A 99 -1.60 21.09 -19.23
C THR A 99 -0.75 22.11 -19.99
N ALA A 100 0.56 22.19 -19.73
CA ALA A 100 1.44 23.07 -20.48
C ALA A 100 1.54 22.69 -21.97
N TYR A 101 1.55 21.40 -22.29
CA TYR A 101 1.56 20.96 -23.69
C TYR A 101 0.27 21.37 -24.42
N ASN A 102 -0.89 21.18 -23.78
CA ASN A 102 -2.16 21.62 -24.36
C ASN A 102 -2.18 23.13 -24.53
N PHE A 103 -1.71 23.88 -23.51
CA PHE A 103 -1.59 25.32 -23.61
C PHE A 103 -0.80 25.78 -24.85
N GLU A 104 0.39 25.21 -25.12
CA GLU A 104 1.18 25.64 -26.29
C GLU A 104 0.52 25.28 -27.63
N MET A 105 -0.21 24.17 -27.69
CA MET A 105 -0.98 23.77 -28.87
C MET A 105 -2.15 24.72 -29.12
N ASP A 106 -2.96 24.97 -28.08
CA ASP A 106 -4.17 25.78 -28.17
C ASP A 106 -3.82 27.25 -28.44
N LEU A 107 -2.73 27.73 -27.82
CA LEU A 107 -2.19 29.05 -28.05
C LEU A 107 -1.70 29.23 -29.49
N ALA A 108 -0.96 28.24 -30.01
CA ALA A 108 -0.50 28.26 -31.39
C ALA A 108 -1.68 28.24 -32.37
N ALA A 109 -2.70 27.42 -32.12
CA ALA A 109 -3.91 27.39 -32.94
C ALA A 109 -4.68 28.72 -32.90
N TYR A 110 -4.68 29.40 -31.75
CA TYR A 110 -5.34 30.69 -31.59
C TYR A 110 -4.58 31.84 -32.29
N ILE A 111 -3.25 31.80 -32.31
CA ILE A 111 -2.43 32.90 -32.87
C ILE A 111 -2.12 32.70 -34.36
N TYR A 112 -1.86 31.47 -34.80
CA TYR A 112 -1.51 31.25 -36.20
C TYR A 112 -2.69 31.48 -37.14
N PRO A 113 -2.42 31.88 -38.40
CA PRO A 113 -3.44 31.92 -39.43
C PRO A 113 -4.10 30.54 -39.64
N PRO A 114 -5.40 30.51 -39.98
CA PRO A 114 -6.10 29.26 -40.32
C PRO A 114 -5.35 28.48 -41.41
N GLY A 115 -5.24 27.15 -41.24
CA GLY A 115 -4.52 26.26 -42.17
C GLY A 115 -3.01 26.13 -41.90
N THR A 116 -2.46 26.83 -40.91
CA THR A 116 -1.06 26.66 -40.49
C THR A 116 -0.87 25.29 -39.84
N VAL A 117 0.06 24.49 -40.36
CA VAL A 117 0.39 23.17 -39.78
C VAL A 117 1.26 23.36 -38.53
N ILE A 118 0.69 23.10 -37.36
CA ILE A 118 1.40 23.13 -36.08
C ILE A 118 2.22 21.85 -35.94
N ARG A 119 3.54 21.96 -36.05
CA ARG A 119 4.45 20.82 -35.86
C ARG A 119 4.81 20.64 -34.39
N HIS A 120 4.85 19.38 -33.97
CA HIS A 120 5.28 19.00 -32.64
C HIS A 120 6.72 19.46 -32.34
N GLY A 121 6.98 19.82 -31.09
CA GLY A 121 8.31 20.19 -30.57
C GLY A 121 8.61 21.70 -30.58
N ARG A 122 8.91 22.25 -29.39
CA ARG A 122 9.24 23.66 -29.13
C ARG A 122 8.21 24.64 -29.75
N ILE A 123 6.92 24.34 -29.62
CA ILE A 123 5.84 25.08 -30.27
C ILE A 123 5.86 26.53 -29.80
N PHE A 124 5.91 26.75 -28.48
CA PHE A 124 5.96 28.10 -27.92
C PHE A 124 7.14 28.93 -28.44
N THR A 125 8.35 28.34 -28.53
CA THR A 125 9.52 29.05 -29.07
C THR A 125 9.31 29.44 -30.53
N ARG A 126 8.84 28.50 -31.36
CA ARG A 126 8.57 28.75 -32.79
C ARG A 126 7.50 29.82 -32.99
N LEU A 127 6.45 29.80 -32.17
CA LEU A 127 5.39 30.80 -32.18
C LEU A 127 5.94 32.20 -31.89
N MET A 128 6.78 32.33 -30.87
CA MET A 128 7.38 33.62 -30.51
C MET A 128 8.36 34.12 -31.58
N ASP A 129 9.13 33.23 -32.19
CA ASP A 129 9.97 33.57 -33.34
C ASP A 129 9.12 34.03 -34.53
N TRP A 130 8.02 33.32 -34.85
CA TRP A 130 7.11 33.71 -35.93
C TRP A 130 6.48 35.09 -35.69
N LEU A 131 6.03 35.39 -34.47
CA LEU A 131 5.48 36.70 -34.11
C LEU A 131 6.50 37.84 -34.31
N ARG A 132 7.77 37.59 -33.95
CA ARG A 132 8.86 38.56 -34.17
C ARG A 132 9.11 38.79 -35.65
N ASP A 133 9.21 37.70 -36.42
CA ASP A 133 9.63 37.74 -37.81
C ASP A 133 8.51 38.28 -38.73
N ASN A 134 7.24 38.09 -38.36
CA ASN A 134 6.07 38.51 -39.14
C ASN A 134 5.41 39.80 -38.65
N ARG A 135 6.04 40.54 -37.73
CA ARG A 135 5.44 41.73 -37.06
C ARG A 135 4.86 42.80 -38.00
N ASN A 136 5.37 42.89 -39.24
CA ASN A 136 4.96 43.88 -40.23
C ASN A 136 3.88 43.38 -41.21
N THR A 137 3.48 42.11 -41.12
CA THR A 137 2.41 41.51 -41.95
C THR A 137 1.04 41.72 -41.28
N PRO A 138 -0.08 41.74 -42.04
CA PRO A 138 -1.42 41.75 -41.45
C PRO A 138 -1.64 40.61 -40.45
N GLU A 139 -1.22 39.40 -40.81
CA GLU A 139 -1.37 38.19 -40.02
C GLU A 139 -0.54 38.26 -38.74
N GLY A 140 0.71 38.70 -38.83
CA GLY A 140 1.57 38.87 -37.66
C GLY A 140 1.08 39.96 -36.72
N ARG A 141 0.52 41.07 -37.23
CA ARG A 141 -0.11 42.10 -36.39
C ARG A 141 -1.31 41.57 -35.63
N GLU A 142 -2.18 40.79 -36.28
CA GLU A 142 -3.31 40.14 -35.62
C GLU A 142 -2.85 39.11 -34.59
N GLY A 143 -1.83 38.31 -34.91
CA GLY A 143 -1.24 37.37 -33.96
C GLY A 143 -0.64 38.05 -32.72
N ILE A 144 0.06 39.18 -32.91
CA ILE A 144 0.56 40.00 -31.80
C ILE A 144 -0.60 40.54 -30.97
N ARG A 145 -1.66 41.08 -31.61
CA ARG A 145 -2.84 41.58 -30.92
C ARG A 145 -3.49 40.50 -30.05
N ARG A 146 -3.66 39.29 -30.58
CA ARG A 146 -4.19 38.12 -29.86
C ARG A 146 -3.31 37.71 -28.68
N TRP A 147 -1.98 37.72 -28.86
CA TRP A 147 -1.05 37.44 -27.76
C TRP A 147 -1.13 38.50 -26.65
N GLU A 148 -1.13 39.79 -27.01
CA GLU A 148 -1.25 40.88 -26.04
C GLU A 148 -2.60 40.85 -25.30
N GLU A 149 -3.70 40.57 -26.00
CA GLU A 149 -5.02 40.40 -25.40
C GLU A 149 -5.00 39.30 -24.32
N LEU A 150 -4.43 38.15 -24.65
CA LEU A 150 -4.28 37.03 -23.73
C LEU A 150 -3.40 37.41 -22.52
N LYS A 151 -2.28 38.09 -22.76
CA LYS A 151 -1.39 38.53 -21.69
C LYS A 151 -2.07 39.48 -20.73
N ILE A 152 -2.81 40.46 -21.24
CA ILE A 152 -3.56 41.43 -20.44
C ILE A 152 -4.65 40.71 -19.64
N ARG A 153 -5.43 39.84 -20.28
CA ARG A 153 -6.56 39.14 -19.66
C ARG A 153 -6.15 38.29 -18.46
N PHE A 154 -5.01 37.62 -18.54
CA PHE A 154 -4.55 36.69 -17.52
C PHE A 154 -3.37 37.20 -16.69
N GLY A 155 -2.97 38.47 -16.88
CA GLY A 155 -1.83 39.05 -16.18
C GLY A 155 -0.52 38.30 -16.44
N TRP A 156 -0.32 37.83 -17.67
CA TRP A 156 0.88 37.05 -18.04
C TRP A 156 2.15 37.90 -17.88
N SER A 157 3.11 37.33 -17.18
CA SER A 157 4.45 37.88 -17.00
C SER A 157 5.47 37.03 -17.76
N ASP A 158 6.20 37.68 -18.68
CA ASP A 158 7.23 37.03 -19.49
C ASP A 158 8.41 36.48 -18.66
N ASN A 159 8.56 36.92 -17.41
CA ASN A 159 9.57 36.40 -16.51
C ASN A 159 9.04 35.21 -15.68
N THR A 160 7.85 35.34 -15.08
CA THR A 160 7.35 34.35 -14.12
C THR A 160 6.53 33.26 -14.80
N HIS A 161 5.49 33.61 -15.56
CA HIS A 161 4.65 32.63 -16.25
C HIS A 161 5.44 31.83 -17.28
N LYS A 162 6.31 32.49 -18.05
CA LYS A 162 7.18 31.80 -19.02
C LYS A 162 8.11 30.79 -18.35
N SER A 163 8.72 31.16 -17.22
CA SER A 163 9.59 30.26 -16.45
C SER A 163 8.83 29.05 -15.91
N VAL A 164 7.66 29.29 -15.30
CA VAL A 164 6.77 28.24 -14.79
C VAL A 164 6.29 27.32 -15.92
N PHE A 165 5.87 27.88 -17.05
CA PHE A 165 5.47 27.15 -18.24
C PHE A 165 6.58 26.21 -18.73
N PHE A 166 7.83 26.67 -18.85
CA PHE A 166 8.93 25.80 -19.23
C PHE A 166 9.26 24.74 -18.17
N LYS A 167 9.09 25.05 -16.88
CA LYS A 167 9.20 24.06 -15.80
C LYS A 167 8.12 22.97 -15.91
N MET A 168 6.87 23.33 -16.24
CA MET A 168 5.80 22.37 -16.51
C MET A 168 6.12 21.47 -17.71
N LEU A 169 6.62 22.03 -18.82
CA LEU A 169 7.05 21.23 -19.98
C LEU A 169 8.19 20.25 -19.65
N ARG A 170 9.14 20.65 -18.79
CA ARG A 170 10.19 19.75 -18.30
C ARG A 170 9.62 18.59 -17.48
N CYS A 171 8.60 18.83 -16.66
CA CYS A 171 7.88 17.77 -15.95
C CYS A 171 7.34 16.74 -16.95
N ARG A 172 6.67 17.19 -18.04
CA ARG A 172 6.19 16.26 -19.08
C ARG A 172 7.32 15.42 -19.67
N GLN A 173 8.46 16.03 -20.00
CA GLN A 173 9.60 15.31 -20.59
C GLN A 173 10.22 14.28 -19.64
N ALA A 174 10.26 14.58 -18.35
CA ALA A 174 10.79 13.67 -17.33
C ALA A 174 9.86 12.48 -17.08
N TYR A 175 8.55 12.70 -17.01
CA TYR A 175 7.58 11.68 -16.60
C TYR A 175 6.90 10.93 -17.76
N ALA A 176 6.76 11.54 -18.95
CA ALA A 176 6.21 10.85 -20.13
C ALA A 176 7.22 9.91 -20.80
N HIS A 177 8.52 10.12 -20.57
CA HIS A 177 9.61 9.34 -21.17
C HIS A 177 10.69 8.99 -20.13
N PRO A 178 10.36 8.23 -19.06
CA PRO A 178 11.25 7.99 -17.93
C PRO A 178 12.58 7.30 -18.31
N ILE A 179 12.56 6.43 -19.33
CA ILE A 179 13.74 5.67 -19.80
C ILE A 179 14.84 6.59 -20.37
N VAL A 180 14.47 7.75 -20.92
CA VAL A 180 15.41 8.65 -21.62
C VAL A 180 15.96 9.74 -20.69
N ASN A 181 15.30 10.01 -19.56
CA ASN A 181 15.45 11.28 -18.85
C ASN A 181 15.51 11.17 -17.31
N TYR A 182 16.12 10.10 -16.76
CA TYR A 182 16.38 10.02 -15.31
C TYR A 182 17.14 11.23 -14.75
N ALA A 183 18.04 11.84 -15.55
CA ALA A 183 18.78 13.05 -15.17
C ALA A 183 17.93 14.34 -15.13
N LEU A 184 16.70 14.31 -15.66
CA LEU A 184 15.80 15.47 -15.74
C LEU A 184 14.59 15.35 -14.81
N GLN A 185 14.57 14.40 -13.87
CA GLN A 185 13.56 14.36 -12.80
C GLN A 185 13.72 15.57 -11.87
N THR A 186 13.33 16.75 -12.34
CA THR A 186 13.04 17.88 -11.48
C THR A 186 11.76 17.55 -10.77
N SER A 187 11.79 17.54 -9.44
CA SER A 187 10.57 17.44 -8.64
C SER A 187 9.53 18.40 -9.22
N GLY A 188 8.32 17.93 -9.49
CA GLY A 188 7.17 18.77 -9.83
C GLY A 188 6.74 19.72 -8.71
N ASN A 189 7.66 20.04 -7.79
CA ASN A 189 7.46 20.93 -6.66
C ASN A 189 7.50 22.38 -7.18
N PHE A 190 6.30 22.90 -7.39
CA PHE A 190 6.06 24.32 -7.59
C PHE A 190 5.97 24.99 -6.22
N THR A 191 6.70 26.09 -6.04
CA THR A 191 6.51 26.96 -4.88
C THR A 191 5.08 27.50 -4.85
N ARG A 192 4.63 28.02 -3.70
CA ARG A 192 3.28 28.61 -3.59
C ARG A 192 3.00 29.69 -4.64
N THR A 193 4.02 30.47 -5.01
CA THR A 193 3.90 31.50 -6.05
C THR A 193 3.82 30.87 -7.43
N GLU A 194 4.67 29.88 -7.73
CA GLU A 194 4.63 29.16 -9.01
C GLU A 194 3.29 28.40 -9.20
N ALA A 195 2.72 27.86 -8.13
CA ALA A 195 1.43 27.15 -8.18
C ALA A 195 0.27 28.05 -8.65
N ARG A 196 0.30 29.35 -8.32
CA ARG A 196 -0.67 30.32 -8.86
C ARG A 196 -0.51 30.45 -10.37
N HIS A 197 0.72 30.55 -10.86
CA HIS A 197 0.98 30.65 -12.30
C HIS A 197 0.66 29.35 -13.07
N VAL A 198 0.79 28.18 -12.43
CA VAL A 198 0.29 26.92 -12.99
C VAL A 198 -1.22 26.99 -13.18
N GLU A 199 -1.95 27.52 -12.19
CA GLU A 199 -3.40 27.70 -12.29
C GLU A 199 -3.78 28.74 -13.34
N ASP A 200 -3.05 29.86 -13.44
CA ASP A 200 -3.26 30.86 -14.50
C ASP A 200 -3.13 30.22 -15.89
N ILE A 201 -2.07 29.44 -16.13
CA ILE A 201 -1.85 28.71 -17.39
C ILE A 201 -2.98 27.71 -17.66
N ARG A 202 -3.49 27.03 -16.62
CA ARG A 202 -4.63 26.12 -16.74
C ARG A 202 -5.90 26.87 -17.18
N GLN A 203 -6.19 28.01 -16.56
CA GLN A 203 -7.34 28.84 -16.92
C GLN A 203 -7.23 29.39 -18.35
N MET A 204 -6.02 29.81 -18.75
CA MET A 204 -5.74 30.23 -20.13
C MET A 204 -6.00 29.09 -21.12
N THR A 205 -5.59 27.87 -20.79
CA THR A 205 -5.82 26.68 -21.62
C THR A 205 -7.31 26.41 -21.79
N ILE A 206 -8.09 26.47 -20.70
CA ILE A 206 -9.55 26.28 -20.74
C ILE A 206 -10.18 27.34 -21.65
N TRP A 207 -9.84 28.61 -21.43
CA TRP A 207 -10.39 29.70 -22.22
C TRP A 207 -10.04 29.59 -23.71
N LEU A 208 -8.80 29.22 -24.04
CA LEU A 208 -8.38 29.00 -25.43
C LEU A 208 -9.17 27.86 -26.09
N ASN A 209 -9.43 26.77 -25.36
CA ASN A 209 -10.25 25.66 -25.88
C ASN A 209 -11.69 26.08 -26.18
N GLU A 210 -12.27 26.96 -25.36
CA GLU A 210 -13.60 27.54 -25.60
C GLU A 210 -13.62 28.41 -26.87
N GLN A 211 -12.50 29.03 -27.25
CA GLN A 211 -12.43 29.81 -28.51
C GLN A 211 -12.42 28.93 -29.76
N HIS A 212 -12.00 27.66 -29.65
CA HIS A 212 -11.88 26.73 -30.76
C HIS A 212 -13.12 25.84 -30.96
N ASN A 213 -13.99 25.71 -29.95
CA ASN A 213 -15.24 24.94 -29.99
C ASN A 213 -16.45 25.83 -29.61
N PRO A 214 -16.87 26.76 -30.47
CA PRO A 214 -18.08 27.57 -30.25
C PRO A 214 -19.38 26.75 -30.33
#